data_AF-A0A970P3W9-F1
#
_entry.id   AF-A0A970P3W9-F1
#
_cell.length_a   1.000
_cell.length_b   1.000
_cell.length_c   1.000
_cell.angle_alpha   90.00
_cell.angle_beta   90.00
_cell.angle_gamma   90.00
#
_symmetry.space_group_name_H-M   'P 1'
#
loop_
_entity.id
_entity.type
_entity.pdbx_description
1 polymer ?
#
loop_
_entity_poly.entity_id
_entity_poly.type
_entity_poly.pdbx_seq_one_letter_code
_entity_poly.pdbx_strand_id
1 'polypeptide(L)'
;MKLLYFILSIIIFTFNGVTQPDSLIQSTAKPDTLLRDTTHFKKAPEALQKLIGEITKQQVLVSKDAELELDGMLLDETKTKSGKDFYDFFYNRWEAPSGVKNYSILITETPFRLMTTQIEVKINETTVFQSFLQPRADIVEQLAEYAVAQTQMYLANYEELMRQLEGKDQAGTGIY
;
A
#
# COMPACT_ATOMS: atom_id res chain seq x y z
N MET A 1 -18.51 -10.76 45.74
CA MET A 1 -19.23 -9.53 46.12
C MET A 1 -18.27 -8.35 45.99
N LYS A 2 -18.73 -7.23 45.39
CA LYS A 2 -18.01 -5.97 45.10
C LYS A 2 -17.22 -5.86 43.78
N LEU A 3 -18.02 -5.86 42.71
CA LEU A 3 -18.13 -4.82 41.69
C LEU A 3 -17.39 -3.48 41.97
N LEU A 4 -16.58 -2.99 41.02
CA LEU A 4 -16.29 -1.56 40.88
C LEU A 4 -16.07 -1.20 39.40
N TYR A 5 -17.08 -0.56 38.81
CA TYR A 5 -17.09 0.09 37.50
C TYR A 5 -16.55 1.52 37.61
N PHE A 6 -15.85 2.03 36.58
CA PHE A 6 -15.83 3.44 36.06
C PHE A 6 -14.49 3.72 35.32
N ILE A 7 -14.35 4.37 34.14
CA ILE A 7 -15.19 5.15 33.21
C ILE A 7 -14.61 4.98 31.80
N LEU A 8 -15.48 4.71 30.83
CA LEU A 8 -15.25 4.83 29.40
C LEU A 8 -15.47 6.30 28.99
N SER A 9 -14.43 7.02 28.58
CA SER A 9 -14.59 8.39 28.03
C SER A 9 -14.70 8.31 26.52
N ILE A 10 -15.94 8.35 26.01
CA ILE A 10 -16.25 8.53 24.59
C ILE A 10 -16.23 10.04 24.32
N ILE A 11 -15.27 10.48 23.50
CA ILE A 11 -15.26 11.82 22.92
C ILE A 11 -16.36 11.84 21.85
N ILE A 12 -17.48 12.49 22.17
CA ILE A 12 -18.59 12.73 21.24
C ILE A 12 -18.20 13.93 20.37
N PHE A 13 -17.85 13.65 19.11
CA PHE A 13 -17.64 14.66 18.08
C PHE A 13 -19.01 15.17 17.62
N THR A 14 -19.40 16.38 18.02
CA THR A 14 -20.64 17.01 17.56
C THR A 14 -20.44 17.58 16.16
N PHE A 15 -20.92 16.83 15.17
CA PHE A 15 -21.08 17.30 13.80
C PHE A 15 -22.24 18.31 13.76
N ASN A 16 -21.94 19.60 13.66
CA ASN A 16 -22.96 20.63 13.41
C ASN A 16 -23.35 20.58 11.94
N GLY A 17 -24.56 20.10 11.66
CA GLY A 17 -25.15 20.09 10.33
C GLY A 17 -26.58 20.65 10.35
N VAL A 18 -26.79 21.64 9.49
CA VAL A 18 -28.05 22.04 8.84
C VAL A 18 -29.03 22.89 9.65
N THR A 19 -29.32 24.12 9.16
CA THR A 19 -30.65 24.55 8.67
C THR A 19 -30.56 25.91 7.95
N GLN A 20 -31.00 25.99 6.69
CA GLN A 20 -31.70 27.17 6.16
C GLN A 20 -32.88 26.70 5.29
N PRO A 21 -34.08 27.28 5.46
CA PRO A 21 -35.32 26.81 4.83
C PRO A 21 -35.56 27.34 3.42
N ASP A 22 -36.32 26.53 2.68
CA ASP A 22 -36.86 26.75 1.34
C ASP A 22 -37.53 28.13 1.14
N SER A 23 -37.19 28.79 0.04
CA SER A 23 -38.06 29.77 -0.61
C SER A 23 -38.50 29.23 -1.97
N LEU A 24 -39.78 28.88 -2.06
CA LEU A 24 -40.45 28.39 -3.25
C LEU A 24 -40.65 29.51 -4.31
N ILE A 25 -40.22 29.19 -5.54
CA ILE A 25 -40.88 29.42 -6.83
C ILE A 25 -41.31 30.86 -7.20
N GLN A 26 -40.64 31.41 -8.23
CA GLN A 26 -41.36 32.13 -9.27
C GLN A 26 -40.96 31.64 -10.68
N SER A 27 -41.94 31.00 -11.29
CA SER A 27 -42.03 30.58 -12.68
C SER A 27 -41.80 31.75 -13.65
N THR A 28 -40.91 31.56 -14.62
CA THR A 28 -41.24 31.78 -16.04
C THR A 28 -40.60 30.67 -16.87
N ALA A 29 -41.38 29.61 -17.10
CA ALA A 29 -41.03 28.60 -18.08
C ALA A 29 -41.06 29.22 -19.49
N LYS A 30 -39.89 29.28 -20.14
CA LYS A 30 -39.80 29.35 -21.59
C LYS A 30 -39.52 27.92 -22.08
N PRO A 31 -40.48 27.23 -22.69
CA PRO A 31 -40.19 25.95 -23.33
C PRO A 31 -39.38 26.25 -24.60
N ASP A 32 -38.70 25.23 -25.10
CA ASP A 32 -37.91 25.23 -26.34
C ASP A 32 -36.44 25.59 -26.16
N THR A 33 -35.67 24.60 -25.66
CA THR A 33 -34.37 24.22 -26.25
C THR A 33 -33.72 22.99 -25.61
N LEU A 34 -34.34 22.35 -24.60
CA LEU A 34 -33.77 21.16 -23.97
C LEU A 34 -34.27 19.85 -24.58
N LEU A 35 -34.01 19.66 -25.86
CA LEU A 35 -33.86 18.32 -26.45
C LEU A 35 -32.64 18.35 -27.36
N ARG A 36 -31.46 18.56 -26.77
CA ARG A 36 -30.22 18.12 -27.41
C ARG A 36 -30.16 16.62 -27.24
N ASP A 37 -30.54 15.93 -28.30
CA ASP A 37 -30.35 14.50 -28.45
C ASP A 37 -28.85 14.18 -28.30
N THR A 38 -28.48 13.62 -27.15
CA THR A 38 -27.09 13.26 -26.81
C THR A 38 -26.67 11.93 -27.42
N THR A 39 -27.49 11.30 -28.26
CA THR A 39 -27.18 10.00 -28.87
C THR A 39 -26.19 10.06 -30.03
N HIS A 40 -25.78 11.25 -30.49
CA HIS A 40 -24.73 11.37 -31.52
C HIS A 40 -23.34 11.55 -30.90
N PHE A 41 -22.69 10.42 -30.60
CA PHE A 41 -21.25 10.38 -30.36
C PHE A 41 -20.51 10.77 -31.65
N LYS A 42 -20.06 12.03 -31.74
CA LYS A 42 -19.14 12.43 -32.81
C LYS A 42 -17.83 11.67 -32.58
N LYS A 43 -17.54 10.70 -33.45
CA LYS A 43 -16.29 9.91 -33.42
C LYS A 43 -15.12 10.90 -33.32
N ALA A 44 -14.30 10.74 -32.29
CA ALA A 44 -13.16 11.62 -32.07
C ALA A 44 -12.33 11.71 -33.36
N PRO A 45 -11.91 12.89 -33.80
CA PRO A 45 -11.06 13.02 -34.99
C PRO A 45 -9.83 12.11 -34.86
N GLU A 46 -9.42 11.50 -35.98
CA GLU A 46 -8.37 10.47 -36.02
C GLU A 46 -7.06 10.93 -35.35
N ALA A 47 -6.73 12.22 -35.45
CA ALA A 47 -5.58 12.83 -34.79
C ALA A 47 -5.63 12.69 -33.27
N LEU A 48 -6.80 12.84 -32.64
CA LEU A 48 -6.95 12.69 -31.18
C LEU A 48 -6.81 11.23 -30.76
N GLN A 49 -7.34 10.29 -31.55
CA GLN A 49 -7.18 8.85 -31.27
C GLN A 49 -5.71 8.42 -31.36
N LYS A 50 -4.95 8.96 -32.32
CA LYS A 50 -3.50 8.73 -32.43
C LYS A 50 -2.74 9.30 -31.23
N LEU A 51 -3.03 10.53 -30.82
CA LEU A 51 -2.40 11.15 -29.65
C LEU A 51 -2.71 10.38 -28.35
N ILE A 52 -3.96 9.95 -28.14
CA ILE A 52 -4.33 9.13 -26.98
C ILE A 52 -3.60 7.78 -27.03
N GLY A 53 -3.50 7.15 -28.20
CA GLY A 53 -2.78 5.90 -28.39
C GLY A 53 -1.28 6.02 -28.11
N GLU A 54 -0.64 7.10 -28.55
CA GLU A 54 0.78 7.40 -28.30
C GLU A 54 1.04 7.67 -26.81
N ILE A 55 0.21 8.49 -26.16
CA ILE A 55 0.32 8.77 -24.72
C ILE A 55 0.13 7.50 -23.89
N THR A 56 -0.89 6.70 -24.22
CA THR A 56 -1.17 5.43 -23.52
C THR A 56 -0.03 4.45 -23.71
N LYS A 57 0.50 4.30 -24.94
CA LYS A 57 1.63 3.43 -25.22
C LYS A 57 2.88 3.88 -24.45
N GLN A 58 3.14 5.18 -24.38
CA GLN A 58 4.29 5.70 -23.63
C GLN A 58 4.14 5.51 -22.12
N GLN A 59 2.93 5.67 -21.56
CA GLN A 59 2.65 5.37 -20.16
C GLN A 59 2.82 3.89 -19.82
N VAL A 60 2.37 2.98 -20.70
CA VAL A 60 2.47 1.52 -20.48
C VAL A 60 3.92 1.02 -20.52
N LEU A 61 4.78 1.63 -21.34
CA LEU A 61 6.21 1.27 -21.36
C LEU A 61 6.91 1.73 -20.07
N VAL A 62 6.65 2.95 -19.61
CA VAL A 62 7.21 3.49 -18.35
C VAL A 62 6.74 2.68 -17.13
N SER A 63 5.47 2.26 -17.08
CA SER A 63 4.97 1.45 -15.96
C SER A 63 5.58 0.05 -15.92
N LYS A 64 5.79 -0.57 -17.08
CA LYS A 64 6.34 -1.93 -17.16
C LYS A 64 7.85 -1.97 -16.83
N ASP A 65 8.59 -0.96 -17.25
CA ASP A 65 10.01 -0.86 -16.92
C ASP A 65 10.20 -0.54 -15.42
N ALA A 66 9.39 0.36 -14.84
CA ALA A 66 9.40 0.63 -13.39
C ALA A 66 8.98 -0.58 -12.54
N GLU A 67 8.04 -1.40 -13.02
CA GLU A 67 7.63 -2.64 -12.34
C GLU A 67 8.77 -3.68 -12.34
N LEU A 68 9.56 -3.76 -13.41
CA LEU A 68 10.72 -4.65 -13.51
C LEU A 68 11.94 -4.16 -12.69
N GLU A 69 12.12 -2.85 -12.53
CA GLU A 69 13.25 -2.28 -11.77
C GLU A 69 13.08 -2.37 -10.25
N LEU A 70 11.85 -2.52 -9.74
CA LEU A 70 11.56 -2.61 -8.30
C LEU A 70 11.43 -4.04 -7.76
N ASP A 71 11.80 -5.05 -8.56
CA ASP A 71 11.67 -6.44 -8.16
C ASP A 71 12.83 -6.88 -7.25
N GLY A 72 12.53 -7.18 -5.98
CA GLY A 72 13.49 -7.75 -5.03
C GLY A 72 14.50 -6.77 -4.43
N MET A 73 14.23 -5.46 -4.48
CA MET A 73 15.13 -4.43 -3.95
C MET A 73 15.17 -4.46 -2.41
N LEU A 74 16.37 -4.40 -1.82
CA LEU A 74 16.58 -4.26 -0.38
C LEU A 74 17.29 -2.93 -0.08
N LEU A 75 16.64 -2.07 0.73
CA LEU A 75 17.08 -0.71 1.03
C LEU A 75 17.45 -0.55 2.51
N ASP A 76 18.59 0.10 2.75
CA ASP A 76 19.16 0.38 4.07
C ASP A 76 18.90 1.84 4.48
N GLU A 77 18.07 2.05 5.50
CA GLU A 77 17.89 3.34 6.17
C GLU A 77 18.30 3.27 7.67
N THR A 78 19.29 2.43 7.97
CA THR A 78 19.89 2.35 9.30
C THR A 78 20.90 3.48 9.54
N LYS A 79 21.08 3.87 10.81
CA LYS A 79 21.85 5.05 11.22
C LYS A 79 22.94 4.72 12.23
N THR A 80 22.73 3.73 13.08
CA THR A 80 23.68 3.34 14.13
C THR A 80 24.51 2.14 13.72
N LYS A 81 25.60 1.87 14.46
CA LYS A 81 26.41 0.66 14.26
C LYS A 81 25.57 -0.61 14.41
N SER A 82 24.76 -0.71 15.47
CA SER A 82 23.93 -1.89 15.71
C SER A 82 22.91 -2.07 14.59
N GLY A 83 22.28 -0.98 14.12
CA GLY A 83 21.35 -1.03 12.99
C GLY A 83 22.05 -1.49 11.70
N LYS A 84 23.26 -0.99 11.43
CA LYS A 84 24.04 -1.44 10.28
C LYS A 84 24.41 -2.92 10.38
N ASP A 85 24.87 -3.37 11.55
CA ASP A 85 25.19 -4.78 11.80
C ASP A 85 23.93 -5.66 11.59
N PHE A 86 22.75 -5.20 12.02
CA PHE A 86 21.47 -5.87 11.76
C PHE A 86 21.19 -5.99 10.25
N TYR A 87 21.32 -4.89 9.51
CA TYR A 87 21.12 -4.88 8.07
C TYR A 87 22.07 -5.87 7.38
N ASP A 88 23.35 -5.88 7.73
CA ASP A 88 24.34 -6.77 7.13
C ASP A 88 23.99 -8.24 7.42
N PHE A 89 23.58 -8.58 8.64
CA PHE A 89 23.13 -9.94 8.96
C PHE A 89 21.87 -10.34 8.21
N PHE A 90 20.91 -9.42 8.06
CA PHE A 90 19.69 -9.63 7.29
C PHE A 90 20.02 -9.87 5.81
N TYR A 91 20.78 -8.95 5.20
CA TYR A 91 21.17 -8.99 3.79
C TYR A 91 21.89 -10.31 3.45
N ASN A 92 22.84 -10.73 4.28
CA ASN A 92 23.61 -11.95 4.05
C ASN A 92 22.77 -13.24 4.15
N ARG A 93 21.65 -13.20 4.88
CA ARG A 93 20.74 -14.34 5.06
C ARG A 93 19.51 -14.28 4.17
N TRP A 94 19.30 -13.15 3.50
CA TRP A 94 18.09 -12.93 2.75
C TRP A 94 18.09 -13.76 1.46
N GLU A 95 17.07 -14.61 1.34
CA GLU A 95 16.74 -15.31 0.11
C GLU A 95 15.23 -15.19 -0.12
N ALA A 96 14.88 -14.73 -1.32
CA ALA A 96 13.50 -14.55 -1.72
C ALA A 96 12.79 -15.91 -1.85
N PRO A 97 11.56 -16.07 -1.33
CA PRO A 97 10.76 -17.25 -1.63
C PRO A 97 10.49 -17.37 -3.15
N SER A 98 10.36 -18.60 -3.65
CA SER A 98 10.13 -18.85 -5.07
C SER A 98 8.80 -18.30 -5.56
N GLY A 99 8.79 -17.65 -6.72
CA GLY A 99 7.57 -17.16 -7.39
C GLY A 99 7.23 -15.70 -7.07
N VAL A 100 7.74 -15.17 -5.96
CA VAL A 100 7.44 -13.82 -5.48
C VAL A 100 8.08 -12.78 -6.39
N LYS A 101 7.27 -11.79 -6.79
CA LYS A 101 7.67 -10.64 -7.60
C LYS A 101 7.12 -9.34 -7.05
N ASN A 102 7.61 -8.22 -7.56
CA ASN A 102 7.08 -6.87 -7.31
C ASN A 102 7.09 -6.49 -5.82
N TYR A 103 8.19 -6.79 -5.12
CA TYR A 103 8.35 -6.40 -3.73
C TYR A 103 9.67 -5.65 -3.51
N SER A 104 9.60 -4.65 -2.63
CA SER A 104 10.76 -3.96 -2.09
C SER A 104 10.80 -4.16 -0.58
N ILE A 105 12.00 -4.32 -0.02
CA ILE A 105 12.22 -4.43 1.41
C ILE A 105 12.97 -3.19 1.87
N LEU A 106 12.41 -2.51 2.86
CA LEU A 106 13.01 -1.34 3.47
C LEU A 106 13.29 -1.63 4.95
N ILE A 107 14.55 -1.52 5.35
CA ILE A 107 14.97 -1.65 6.75
C ILE A 107 15.22 -0.26 7.30
N THR A 108 14.37 0.18 8.23
CA THR A 108 14.48 1.52 8.84
C THR A 108 14.86 1.44 10.30
N GLU A 109 15.58 2.45 10.77
CA GLU A 109 15.98 2.59 12.17
C GLU A 109 15.51 3.92 12.78
N THR A 110 14.87 3.82 13.95
CA THR A 110 14.56 4.94 14.83
C THR A 110 15.39 4.84 16.12
N PRO A 111 16.41 5.70 16.31
CA PRO A 111 17.16 5.75 17.55
C PRO A 111 16.26 6.00 18.76
N PHE A 112 16.48 5.25 19.85
CA PHE A 112 15.69 5.35 21.08
C PHE A 112 16.58 5.78 22.26
N ARG A 113 16.04 5.73 23.49
CA ARG A 113 16.78 6.11 24.70
C ARG A 113 17.95 5.16 24.97
N LEU A 114 19.01 5.68 25.59
CA LEU A 114 20.25 4.94 25.88
C LEU A 114 20.94 4.47 24.60
N MET A 115 21.34 3.21 24.53
CA MET A 115 22.00 2.59 23.38
C MET A 115 21.07 1.64 22.62
N THR A 116 19.75 1.76 22.81
CA THR A 116 18.78 0.94 22.10
C THR A 116 18.19 1.71 20.93
N THR A 117 17.82 0.98 19.89
CA THR A 117 17.14 1.54 18.72
C THR A 117 15.98 0.66 18.33
N GLN A 118 14.98 1.21 17.66
CA GLN A 118 13.88 0.44 17.09
C GLN A 118 14.18 0.18 15.62
N ILE A 119 14.16 -1.09 15.24
CA ILE A 119 14.30 -1.54 13.86
C ILE A 119 12.93 -1.96 13.34
N GLU A 120 12.63 -1.54 12.13
CA GLU A 120 11.44 -1.94 11.37
C GLU A 120 11.86 -2.50 10.02
N VAL A 121 11.31 -3.65 9.65
CA VAL A 121 11.41 -4.20 8.29
C VAL A 121 10.05 -4.02 7.63
N LYS A 122 10.04 -3.35 6.49
CA LYS A 122 8.86 -3.05 5.69
C LYS A 122 8.96 -3.75 4.36
N ILE A 123 7.84 -4.30 3.91
CA ILE A 123 7.69 -4.77 2.53
C ILE A 123 6.76 -3.78 1.84
N ASN A 124 7.28 -3.07 0.84
CA ASN A 124 6.65 -1.89 0.27
C ASN A 124 6.31 -0.91 1.41
N GLU A 125 5.03 -0.67 1.68
CA GLU A 125 4.57 0.23 2.75
C GLU A 125 4.11 -0.52 4.03
N THR A 126 4.22 -1.86 4.07
CA THR A 126 3.70 -2.67 5.17
C THR A 126 4.81 -3.12 6.10
N THR A 127 4.74 -2.71 7.38
CA THR A 127 5.66 -3.20 8.42
C THR A 127 5.37 -4.68 8.71
N VAL A 128 6.35 -5.55 8.45
CA VAL A 128 6.26 -7.01 8.68
C VAL A 128 6.99 -7.44 9.95
N PHE A 129 7.97 -6.67 10.38
CA PHE A 129 8.73 -6.93 11.59
C PHE A 129 9.10 -5.63 12.28
N GLN A 130 9.02 -5.61 13.61
CA GLN A 130 9.45 -4.48 14.43
C GLN A 130 9.99 -4.99 15.76
N SER A 131 11.17 -4.50 16.16
CA SER A 131 11.75 -4.87 17.46
C SER A 131 12.73 -3.81 17.98
N PHE A 132 12.99 -3.83 19.28
CA PHE A 132 14.10 -3.07 19.87
C PHE A 132 15.41 -3.84 19.74
N LEU A 133 16.41 -3.17 19.20
CA LEU A 133 17.76 -3.66 19.04
C LEU A 133 18.64 -3.18 20.19
N GLN A 134 19.42 -4.11 20.76
CA GLN A 134 20.45 -3.82 21.76
C GLN A 134 21.84 -3.99 21.12
N PRO A 135 22.85 -3.25 21.57
CA PRO A 135 24.19 -3.24 20.97
C PRO A 135 25.03 -4.46 21.39
N ARG A 136 24.45 -5.65 21.32
CA ARG A 136 25.14 -6.92 21.58
C ARG A 136 25.04 -7.78 20.33
N ALA A 137 26.19 -8.14 19.76
CA ALA A 137 26.25 -8.78 18.44
C ALA A 137 25.41 -10.07 18.35
N ASP A 138 25.42 -10.90 19.39
CA ASP A 138 24.62 -12.12 19.49
C ASP A 138 23.11 -11.86 19.38
N ILE A 139 22.63 -10.79 20.01
CA ILE A 139 21.22 -10.40 19.96
C ILE A 139 20.85 -9.80 18.61
N VAL A 140 21.74 -8.98 18.05
CA VAL A 140 21.55 -8.35 16.74
C VAL A 140 21.41 -9.43 15.67
N GLU A 141 22.30 -10.42 15.66
CA GLU A 141 22.28 -11.53 14.73
C GLU A 141 21.00 -12.37 14.87
N GLN A 142 20.63 -12.73 16.10
CA GLN A 142 19.42 -13.51 16.37
C GLN A 142 18.15 -12.77 15.92
N LEU A 143 18.06 -11.44 16.16
CA LEU A 143 16.93 -10.64 15.72
C LEU A 143 16.87 -10.52 14.19
N ALA A 144 18.02 -10.43 13.53
CA ALA A 144 18.08 -10.42 12.07
C ALA A 144 17.57 -11.74 11.47
N GLU A 145 17.97 -12.88 12.06
CA GLU A 145 17.46 -14.20 11.66
C GLU A 145 15.93 -14.30 11.80
N TYR A 146 15.38 -13.85 12.94
CA TYR A 146 13.93 -13.81 13.11
C TYR A 146 13.24 -12.89 12.11
N ALA A 147 13.82 -11.73 11.82
CA ALA A 147 13.26 -10.80 10.85
C ALA A 147 13.22 -11.39 9.43
N VAL A 148 14.28 -12.08 9.01
CA VAL A 148 14.34 -12.79 7.71
C VAL A 148 13.22 -13.82 7.63
N ALA A 149 13.08 -14.67 8.66
CA ALA A 149 12.05 -15.70 8.69
C ALA A 149 10.63 -15.12 8.61
N GLN A 150 10.34 -14.04 9.35
CA GLN A 150 9.04 -13.36 9.30
C GLN A 150 8.76 -12.76 7.92
N THR A 151 9.78 -12.14 7.32
CA THR A 151 9.67 -11.51 5.99
C THR A 151 9.42 -12.56 4.91
N GLN A 152 10.13 -13.70 4.94
CA GLN A 152 9.90 -14.83 4.03
C GLN A 152 8.48 -15.41 4.18
N MET A 153 8.03 -15.64 5.41
CA MET A 153 6.68 -16.14 5.67
C MET A 153 5.61 -15.17 5.15
N TYR A 154 5.79 -13.87 5.36
CA TYR A 154 4.86 -12.86 4.85
C TYR A 154 4.74 -12.94 3.32
N LEU A 155 5.87 -12.96 2.60
CA LEU A 155 5.87 -13.02 1.14
C LEU A 155 5.27 -14.32 0.60
N ALA A 156 5.62 -15.47 1.19
CA ALA A 156 5.08 -16.76 0.79
C ALA A 156 3.55 -16.83 0.97
N ASN A 157 3.03 -16.25 2.06
CA ASN A 157 1.59 -16.18 2.31
C ASN A 157 0.89 -15.19 1.36
N TYR A 158 1.52 -14.05 1.06
CA TYR A 158 0.97 -13.06 0.16
C TYR A 158 0.80 -13.61 -1.26
N GLU A 159 1.82 -14.30 -1.77
CA GLU A 159 1.79 -15.00 -3.07
C GLU A 159 0.62 -15.99 -3.16
N GLU A 160 0.45 -16.83 -2.13
CA GLU A 160 -0.62 -17.82 -2.09
C GLU A 160 -2.01 -17.16 -2.13
N LEU A 161 -2.19 -16.06 -1.38
CA LEU A 161 -3.43 -15.30 -1.37
C LEU A 161 -3.73 -14.70 -2.76
N MET A 162 -2.73 -14.09 -3.40
CA MET A 162 -2.88 -13.52 -4.74
C MET A 162 -3.26 -14.58 -5.77
N ARG A 163 -2.58 -15.74 -5.74
CA ARG A 163 -2.89 -16.88 -6.63
C ARG A 163 -4.33 -17.38 -6.47
N GLN A 164 -4.85 -17.40 -5.24
CA GLN A 164 -6.24 -17.81 -4.99
C GLN A 164 -7.28 -16.80 -5.49
N LEU A 165 -6.95 -15.50 -5.49
CA LEU A 165 -7.81 -14.46 -6.02
C LEU A 165 -7.86 -14.53 -7.56
N GLU A 166 -6.70 -14.62 -8.20
CA GLU A 166 -6.61 -14.76 -9.66
C GLU A 166 -7.34 -16.02 -10.18
N GLY A 167 -7.18 -17.14 -9.49
CA GLY A 167 -7.84 -18.39 -9.85
C GLY A 167 -9.37 -18.36 -9.71
N LYS A 168 -9.92 -17.53 -8.80
CA LYS A 168 -11.37 -17.36 -8.63
C LYS A 168 -11.96 -16.40 -9.66
N ASP A 169 -11.24 -15.34 -10.02
CA ASP A 169 -11.70 -14.37 -11.01
C ASP A 169 -11.66 -14.94 -12.44
N GLN A 170 -10.72 -15.85 -12.73
CA GLN A 170 -10.73 -16.63 -13.97
C GLN A 170 -11.89 -17.65 -14.06
N ALA A 171 -12.56 -17.95 -12.95
CA ALA A 171 -13.75 -18.81 -12.91
C ALA A 171 -15.07 -18.05 -13.11
N GLY A 172 -15.00 -16.77 -13.52
CA GLY A 172 -16.16 -16.01 -14.01
C GLY A 172 -16.73 -16.68 -15.25
N THR A 173 -17.76 -17.50 -15.08
CA THR A 173 -18.49 -18.10 -16.19
C THR A 173 -19.11 -16.96 -16.98
N GLY A 174 -18.68 -16.76 -18.21
CA GLY A 174 -19.44 -15.98 -19.17
C GLY A 174 -20.80 -16.67 -19.35
N ILE A 175 -21.83 -16.20 -18.65
CA ILE A 175 -23.20 -16.65 -18.81
C ILE A 175 -24.09 -15.45 -19.18
N TYR A 176 -24.35 -15.41 -20.49
CA TYR A 176 -25.41 -14.82 -21.32
C TYR A 176 -25.83 -13.36 -21.16
#